data_AF-A0A9D7QGU0-F1
#
_entry.id   AF-A0A9D7QGU0-F1
#
_cell.length_a   1.000
_cell.length_b   1.000
_cell.length_c   1.000
_cell.angle_alpha   90.00
_cell.angle_beta   90.00
_cell.angle_gamma   90.00
#
_symmetry.space_group_name_H-M   'P 1'
#
loop_
_entity.id
_entity.type
_entity.pdbx_description
1 polymer ?
#
loop_
_entity_poly.entity_id
_entity_poly.type
_entity_poly.pdbx_seq_one_letter_code
_entity_poly.pdbx_strand_id
1 'polypeptide(L)'
;MPTRRIVCLVNGIPGAGKTTLATRLAAELGLPLLRKDSVKEAFADALAGADDLTDHTRQRSTGVGAMEAIWALLAESPCGAIVETWAPPSRDRTFVEAGLRRAGLDPTRVPEVFCAVPVSVACERYAVRAASGQRHTVHRTVSDEEWQWVAEHGIPLGLGPTLRVDTSRPVSDREVARIAVQIAASGGAQR
;
A
#
# COMPACT_ATOMS: atom_id res chain seq x y z
N MET A 1 -29.32 1.58 7.75
CA MET A 1 -28.40 2.09 8.79
C MET A 1 -27.11 2.50 8.13
N PRO A 2 -26.47 3.63 8.47
CA PRO A 2 -25.17 3.97 7.89
C PRO A 2 -24.17 2.88 8.29
N THR A 3 -23.68 2.14 7.29
CA THR A 3 -22.65 1.11 7.49
C THR A 3 -21.36 1.78 7.93
N ARG A 4 -20.76 1.27 9.01
CA ARG A 4 -19.45 1.71 9.49
C ARG A 4 -18.41 1.47 8.38
N ARG A 5 -17.91 2.55 7.78
CA ARG A 5 -16.84 2.51 6.77
C ARG A 5 -15.53 2.11 7.46
N ILE A 6 -14.81 1.13 6.92
CA ILE A 6 -13.53 0.65 7.46
C ILE A 6 -12.45 0.89 6.42
N VAL A 7 -11.43 1.65 6.81
CA VAL A 7 -10.28 1.95 5.94
C VAL A 7 -8.99 1.59 6.67
N CYS A 8 -8.06 0.95 5.99
CA CYS A 8 -6.72 0.68 6.51
C CYS A 8 -5.67 0.83 5.42
N LEU A 9 -4.55 1.46 5.77
CA LEU A 9 -3.35 1.49 4.93
C LEU A 9 -2.51 0.25 5.24
N VAL A 10 -2.07 -0.48 4.22
CA VAL A 10 -1.04 -1.52 4.33
C VAL A 10 0.22 -1.03 3.65
N ASN A 11 1.26 -0.76 4.45
CA ASN A 11 2.50 -0.14 4.02
C ASN A 11 3.71 -1.02 4.35
N GLY A 12 4.85 -0.68 3.75
CA GLY A 12 6.12 -1.39 3.93
C GLY A 12 7.04 -1.17 2.73
N ILE A 13 8.29 -1.59 2.86
CA ILE A 13 9.26 -1.52 1.76
C ILE A 13 8.92 -2.53 0.65
N PRO A 14 9.45 -2.41 -0.59
CA PRO A 14 9.33 -3.46 -1.60
C PRO A 14 9.82 -4.80 -1.07
N GLY A 15 9.19 -5.92 -1.46
CA GLY A 15 9.56 -7.24 -0.92
C GLY A 15 9.09 -7.55 0.51
N ALA A 16 8.52 -6.58 1.24
CA ALA A 16 8.04 -6.79 2.61
C ALA A 16 6.76 -7.64 2.76
N GLY A 17 6.22 -8.23 1.70
CA GLY A 17 5.02 -9.07 1.80
C GLY A 17 3.68 -8.32 1.97
N LYS A 18 3.67 -6.99 1.80
CA LYS A 18 2.46 -6.13 1.84
C LYS A 18 1.29 -6.68 1.04
N THR A 19 1.53 -7.02 -0.22
CA THR A 19 0.50 -7.49 -1.15
C THR A 19 -0.16 -8.77 -0.62
N THR A 20 0.62 -9.70 -0.07
CA THR A 20 0.11 -10.94 0.53
C THR A 20 -0.73 -10.65 1.78
N LEU A 21 -0.23 -9.83 2.70
CA LEU A 21 -0.96 -9.50 3.93
C LEU A 21 -2.22 -8.69 3.63
N ALA A 22 -2.15 -7.68 2.77
CA ALA A 22 -3.30 -6.87 2.36
C ALA A 22 -4.40 -7.71 1.71
N THR A 23 -4.04 -8.71 0.89
CA THR A 23 -4.99 -9.64 0.29
C THR A 23 -5.74 -10.45 1.34
N ARG A 24 -5.01 -10.98 2.32
CA ARG A 24 -5.62 -11.77 3.40
C ARG A 24 -6.48 -10.91 4.33
N LEU A 25 -6.03 -9.69 4.64
CA LEU A 25 -6.83 -8.75 5.44
C LEU A 25 -8.10 -8.29 4.72
N ALA A 26 -8.02 -8.03 3.41
CA ALA A 26 -9.19 -7.66 2.62
C ALA A 26 -10.22 -8.81 2.57
N ALA A 27 -9.76 -10.04 2.39
CA ALA A 27 -10.61 -11.22 2.45
C ALA A 27 -11.25 -11.43 3.83
N GLU A 28 -10.44 -11.35 4.90
CA GLU A 28 -10.90 -11.51 6.29
C GLU A 28 -11.94 -10.45 6.68
N LEU A 29 -11.77 -9.21 6.24
CA LEU A 29 -12.67 -8.09 6.54
C LEU A 29 -13.85 -7.97 5.56
N GLY A 30 -13.86 -8.74 4.47
CA GLY A 30 -14.86 -8.59 3.39
C GLY A 30 -14.82 -7.22 2.71
N LEU A 31 -13.63 -6.62 2.57
CA LEU A 31 -13.43 -5.27 2.02
C LEU A 31 -12.77 -5.31 0.63
N PRO A 32 -13.03 -4.32 -0.23
CA PRO A 32 -12.24 -4.10 -1.43
C PRO A 32 -10.75 -3.89 -1.11
N LEU A 33 -9.89 -4.35 -2.02
CA LEU A 33 -8.45 -4.13 -1.95
C LEU A 33 -8.00 -3.22 -3.11
N LEU A 34 -7.54 -2.02 -2.75
CA LEU A 34 -7.03 -1.01 -3.68
C LEU A 34 -5.51 -1.01 -3.64
N ARG A 35 -4.86 -1.58 -4.66
CA ARG A 35 -3.39 -1.67 -4.74
C ARG A 35 -2.85 -0.64 -5.73
N LYS A 36 -1.91 0.20 -5.27
CA LYS A 36 -1.27 1.21 -6.15
C LYS A 36 -0.65 0.58 -7.40
N ASP A 37 0.08 -0.52 -7.22
CA ASP A 37 0.78 -1.17 -8.32
C ASP A 37 -0.19 -1.76 -9.36
N SER A 38 -1.33 -2.33 -8.94
CA SER A 38 -2.34 -2.84 -9.89
C SER A 38 -2.98 -1.73 -10.72
N VAL A 39 -3.27 -0.57 -10.12
CA VAL A 39 -3.78 0.59 -10.86
C VAL A 39 -2.73 1.13 -11.84
N LYS A 40 -1.47 1.18 -11.41
CA LYS A 40 -0.35 1.63 -12.25
C LYS A 40 -0.11 0.70 -13.43
N GLU A 41 -0.21 -0.61 -13.23
CA GLU A 41 -0.15 -1.63 -14.28
C GLU A 41 -1.29 -1.45 -15.28
N ALA A 42 -2.53 -1.32 -14.78
CA ALA A 42 -3.69 -1.09 -15.66
C ALA A 42 -3.58 0.20 -16.47
N PHE A 43 -3.04 1.28 -15.89
CA PHE A 43 -2.76 2.51 -16.62
C PHE A 43 -1.69 2.31 -17.69
N ALA A 44 -0.64 1.53 -17.39
CA ALA A 44 0.39 1.23 -18.37
C ALA A 44 -0.14 0.42 -19.55
N ASP A 45 -0.95 -0.59 -19.28
CA ASP A 45 -1.58 -1.42 -20.32
C ASP A 45 -2.54 -0.61 -21.19
N ALA A 46 -3.37 0.24 -20.58
CA ALA A 46 -4.35 1.06 -21.29
C ALA A 46 -3.71 2.15 -22.15
N LEU A 47 -2.52 2.63 -21.76
CA LEU A 47 -1.77 3.67 -22.47
C LEU A 47 -0.68 3.12 -23.39
N ALA A 48 -0.50 1.80 -23.44
CA ALA A 48 0.47 1.16 -24.32
C ALA A 48 0.15 1.48 -25.80
N GLY A 49 0.91 2.41 -26.37
CA GLY A 49 0.66 3.02 -27.69
C GLY A 49 0.88 4.54 -27.72
N ALA A 50 0.84 5.20 -26.56
CA ALA A 50 1.39 6.54 -26.35
C ALA A 50 2.81 6.40 -25.79
N ASP A 51 3.80 6.96 -26.48
CA ASP A 51 5.26 6.85 -26.22
C ASP A 51 5.71 6.47 -24.80
N ASP A 52 6.56 5.44 -24.77
CA ASP A 52 7.43 4.95 -23.69
C ASP A 52 7.19 5.50 -22.27
N LEU A 53 6.42 4.74 -21.48
CA LEU A 53 6.17 5.00 -20.05
C LEU A 53 7.38 4.70 -19.15
N THR A 54 8.55 4.37 -19.71
CA THR A 54 9.76 4.05 -18.93
C THR A 54 10.52 5.27 -18.41
N ASP A 55 10.19 6.51 -18.84
CA ASP A 55 10.77 7.74 -18.29
C ASP A 55 10.44 7.89 -16.79
N HIS A 56 11.47 8.13 -15.97
CA HIS A 56 11.38 8.37 -14.53
C HIS A 56 10.36 9.44 -14.14
N THR A 57 10.22 10.50 -14.94
CA THR A 57 9.25 11.57 -14.69
C THR A 57 7.82 11.08 -14.89
N ARG A 58 7.60 10.25 -15.92
CA ARG A 58 6.30 9.63 -16.23
C ARG A 58 5.96 8.46 -15.30
N GLN A 59 6.95 7.74 -14.77
CA GLN A 59 6.71 6.70 -13.75
C GLN A 59 6.27 7.32 -12.40
N ARG A 60 6.85 8.47 -12.03
CA ARG A 60 6.40 9.21 -10.85
C ARG A 60 5.00 9.77 -11.05
N SER A 61 4.69 10.34 -12.21
CA SER A 61 3.35 10.86 -12.49
C SER A 61 2.30 9.74 -12.56
N THR A 62 2.62 8.56 -13.09
CA THR A 62 1.72 7.38 -13.06
C THR A 62 1.52 6.84 -11.65
N GLY A 63 2.55 6.84 -10.80
CA GLY A 63 2.42 6.47 -9.39
C GLY A 63 1.52 7.44 -8.59
N VAL A 64 1.66 8.75 -8.84
CA VAL A 64 0.77 9.78 -8.26
C VAL A 64 -0.65 9.63 -8.78
N GLY A 65 -0.83 9.51 -10.10
CA GLY A 65 -2.14 9.31 -10.73
C GLY A 65 -2.85 8.05 -10.24
N ALA A 66 -2.12 6.95 -10.03
CA ALA A 66 -2.67 5.72 -9.46
C ALA A 66 -3.20 5.94 -8.04
N MET A 67 -2.47 6.68 -7.21
CA MET A 67 -2.95 7.03 -5.86
C MET A 67 -4.14 7.98 -5.91
N GLU A 68 -4.15 8.97 -6.81
CA GLU A 68 -5.30 9.85 -7.00
C GLU A 68 -6.58 9.09 -7.36
N ALA A 69 -6.47 8.12 -8.28
CA ALA A 69 -7.59 7.24 -8.62
C ALA A 69 -8.05 6.41 -7.40
N ILE A 70 -7.11 5.88 -6.61
CA ILE A 70 -7.43 5.16 -5.36
C ILE A 70 -8.18 6.07 -4.37
N TRP A 71 -7.78 7.33 -4.22
CA TRP A 71 -8.46 8.26 -3.33
C TRP A 71 -9.88 8.58 -3.79
N ALA A 72 -10.10 8.75 -5.10
CA ALA A 72 -11.43 8.93 -5.67
C ALA A 72 -12.32 7.70 -5.44
N LEU A 73 -11.82 6.50 -5.73
CA LEU A 73 -12.55 5.24 -5.50
C LEU A 73 -12.85 5.02 -4.02
N LEU A 74 -11.90 5.36 -3.15
CA LEU A 74 -12.07 5.25 -1.72
C LEU A 74 -13.20 6.17 -1.25
N ALA A 75 -13.24 7.44 -1.71
CA ALA A 75 -14.27 8.42 -1.36
C ALA A 75 -15.70 7.90 -1.62
N GLU A 76 -15.88 7.20 -2.74
CA GLU A 76 -17.16 6.62 -3.17
C GLU A 76 -17.45 5.24 -2.54
N SER A 77 -16.52 4.66 -1.77
CA SER A 77 -16.72 3.33 -1.17
C SER A 77 -17.48 3.40 0.16
N PRO A 78 -18.75 2.90 0.22
CA PRO A 78 -19.56 2.95 1.43
C PRO A 78 -19.08 1.98 2.53
N CYS A 79 -18.40 0.90 2.16
CA CYS A 79 -17.80 -0.05 3.10
C CYS A 79 -16.35 0.30 3.46
N GLY A 80 -15.69 1.14 2.66
CA GLY A 80 -14.28 1.48 2.78
C GLY A 80 -13.39 0.54 1.96
N ALA A 81 -12.12 0.38 2.35
CA ALA A 81 -11.17 -0.47 1.62
C ALA A 81 -9.88 -0.72 2.43
N ILE A 82 -9.17 -1.78 2.03
CA ILE A 82 -7.74 -1.90 2.30
C ILE A 82 -6.97 -1.20 1.17
N VAL A 83 -6.10 -0.26 1.52
CA VAL A 83 -5.25 0.46 0.56
C VAL A 83 -3.82 -0.01 0.73
N GLU A 84 -3.27 -0.67 -0.29
CA GLU A 84 -1.89 -1.18 -0.28
C GLU A 84 -0.98 -0.29 -1.12
N THR A 85 0.05 0.26 -0.48
CA THR A 85 1.05 1.10 -1.14
C THR A 85 2.34 1.15 -0.32
N TRP A 86 3.48 1.29 -1.00
CA TRP A 86 4.69 1.79 -0.37
C TRP A 86 4.71 3.32 -0.41
N ALA A 87 4.63 3.94 0.76
CA ALA A 87 4.69 5.38 0.96
C ALA A 87 5.64 5.71 2.12
N PRO A 88 6.92 6.03 1.85
CA PRO A 88 7.89 6.43 2.87
C PRO A 88 7.56 7.84 3.39
N PRO A 89 7.65 8.12 4.70
CA PRO A 89 7.13 9.37 5.27
C PRO A 89 7.85 10.61 4.78
N SER A 90 9.17 10.53 4.56
CA SER A 90 10.01 11.63 4.08
C SER A 90 9.57 12.18 2.72
N ARG A 91 8.88 11.37 1.92
CA ARG A 91 8.41 11.73 0.58
C ARG A 91 6.89 11.91 0.52
N ASP A 92 6.15 11.00 1.12
CA ASP A 92 4.73 10.81 0.79
C ASP A 92 3.77 11.15 1.93
N ARG A 93 4.25 11.49 3.13
CA ARG A 93 3.38 11.70 4.31
C ARG A 93 2.28 12.72 4.04
N THR A 94 2.66 13.93 3.61
CA THR A 94 1.71 15.02 3.31
C THR A 94 0.75 14.65 2.17
N PHE A 95 1.24 13.94 1.16
CA PHE A 95 0.44 13.49 0.02
C PHE A 95 -0.63 12.47 0.45
N VAL A 96 -0.26 11.47 1.25
CA VAL A 96 -1.21 10.47 1.77
C VAL A 96 -2.22 11.12 2.72
N GLU A 97 -1.77 12.03 3.58
CA GLU A 97 -2.64 12.77 4.49
C GLU A 97 -3.70 13.60 3.73
N ALA A 98 -3.29 14.32 2.68
CA ALA A 98 -4.21 15.07 1.82
C ALA A 98 -5.17 14.15 1.04
N GLY A 99 -4.69 13.00 0.56
CA GLY A 99 -5.50 11.99 -0.11
C GLY A 99 -6.60 11.41 0.78
N LEU A 100 -6.25 11.04 2.01
CA LEU A 100 -7.23 10.56 3.00
C LEU A 100 -8.29 11.62 3.32
N ARG A 101 -7.89 12.89 3.49
CA ARG A 101 -8.85 13.99 3.71
C ARG A 101 -9.81 14.16 2.54
N ARG A 102 -9.31 14.13 1.30
CA ARG A 102 -10.17 14.20 0.10
C ARG A 102 -11.12 13.01 -0.02
N ALA A 103 -10.72 11.85 0.48
CA ALA A 103 -11.60 10.68 0.58
C ALA A 103 -12.62 10.78 1.72
N GLY A 104 -12.71 11.92 2.41
CA GLY A 104 -13.65 12.16 3.52
C GLY A 104 -13.28 11.43 4.81
N LEU A 105 -11.98 11.20 5.04
CA LEU A 105 -11.48 10.49 6.22
C LEU A 105 -10.64 11.43 7.09
N ASP A 106 -10.69 11.22 8.40
CA ASP A 106 -9.72 11.77 9.34
C ASP A 106 -8.44 10.91 9.32
N PRO A 107 -7.30 11.43 8.80
CA PRO A 107 -6.06 10.66 8.70
C PRO A 107 -5.56 10.14 10.06
N THR A 108 -5.85 10.85 11.15
CA THR A 108 -5.40 10.48 12.49
C THR A 108 -6.09 9.22 13.04
N ARG A 109 -7.15 8.78 12.36
CA ARG A 109 -7.96 7.64 12.78
C ARG A 109 -7.94 6.48 11.78
N VAL A 110 -7.21 6.62 10.68
CA VAL A 110 -7.00 5.53 9.72
C VAL A 110 -5.84 4.65 10.20
N PRO A 111 -6.07 3.37 10.54
CA PRO A 111 -5.00 2.48 10.96
C PRO A 111 -4.04 2.17 9.80
N GLU A 112 -2.74 2.13 10.12
CA GLU A 112 -1.67 1.66 9.24
C GLU A 112 -1.17 0.30 9.73
N VAL A 113 -1.22 -0.72 8.87
CA VAL A 113 -0.49 -1.97 9.04
C VAL A 113 0.85 -1.84 8.31
N PHE A 114 1.93 -1.80 9.07
CA PHE A 114 3.28 -1.72 8.54
C PHE A 114 3.94 -3.11 8.54
N CYS A 115 4.23 -3.63 7.34
CA CYS A 115 4.95 -4.87 7.14
C CYS A 115 6.44 -4.65 7.43
N ALA A 116 6.89 -5.08 8.60
CA ALA A 116 8.27 -5.00 9.03
C ALA A 116 9.04 -6.25 8.61
N VAL A 117 10.21 -6.04 8.00
CA VAL A 117 11.13 -7.10 7.59
C VAL A 117 12.54 -6.52 7.52
N PRO A 118 13.61 -7.30 7.77
CA PRO A 118 14.97 -6.86 7.45
C PRO A 118 15.10 -6.50 5.96
N VAL A 119 15.81 -5.42 5.66
CA VAL A 119 16.00 -4.94 4.28
C VAL A 119 16.64 -6.00 3.40
N SER A 120 17.62 -6.75 3.92
CA SER A 120 18.27 -7.85 3.19
C SER A 120 17.27 -8.90 2.70
N VAL A 121 16.32 -9.30 3.55
CA VAL A 121 15.25 -10.26 3.22
C VAL A 121 14.29 -9.65 2.19
N ALA A 122 13.97 -8.37 2.30
CA ALA A 122 13.16 -7.66 1.30
C ALA A 122 13.85 -7.60 -0.07
N CYS A 123 15.16 -7.29 -0.12
CA CYS A 123 15.95 -7.28 -1.34
C CYS A 123 15.96 -8.65 -2.02
N GLU A 124 16.23 -9.71 -1.26
CA GLU A 124 16.24 -11.09 -1.78
C GLU A 124 14.88 -11.46 -2.39
N ARG A 125 13.78 -11.26 -1.65
CA ARG A 125 12.42 -11.53 -2.15
C ARG A 125 12.09 -10.72 -3.39
N TYR A 126 12.52 -9.46 -3.43
CA TYR A 126 12.31 -8.60 -4.59
C TYR A 126 13.06 -9.12 -5.82
N ALA A 127 14.33 -9.53 -5.66
CA ALA A 127 15.15 -10.09 -6.72
C ALA A 127 14.54 -11.39 -7.28
N VAL A 128 14.12 -12.31 -6.39
CA VAL A 128 13.45 -13.56 -6.78
C VAL A 128 12.18 -13.26 -7.59
N ARG A 129 11.36 -12.31 -7.16
CA ARG A 129 10.14 -11.92 -7.90
C ARG A 129 10.47 -11.30 -9.25
N ALA A 130 11.48 -10.43 -9.34
CA ALA A 130 11.90 -9.83 -10.60
C ALA A 130 12.38 -10.91 -11.59
N ALA A 131 13.14 -11.90 -11.13
CA ALA A 131 13.63 -13.01 -11.95
C ALA A 131 12.52 -13.96 -12.43
N SER A 132 11.38 -14.04 -11.73
CA SER A 132 10.27 -14.92 -12.10
C SER A 132 9.49 -14.50 -13.35
N GLY A 133 9.74 -13.30 -13.89
CA GLY A 133 8.98 -12.73 -15.02
C GLY A 133 7.55 -12.31 -14.69
N GLN A 134 7.07 -12.52 -13.45
CA GLN A 134 5.71 -12.17 -13.02
C GLN A 134 5.51 -10.68 -12.73
N ARG A 135 6.53 -9.85 -12.90
CA ARG A 135 6.46 -8.41 -12.60
C ARG A 135 6.29 -7.63 -13.89
N HIS A 136 5.26 -6.79 -13.92
CA HIS A 136 4.95 -5.95 -15.06
C HIS A 136 6.13 -5.02 -15.43
N THR A 137 6.34 -4.82 -16.73
CA THR A 137 7.50 -4.08 -17.28
C THR A 137 7.51 -2.59 -16.93
N VAL A 138 6.34 -2.02 -16.58
CA VAL A 138 6.23 -0.65 -16.04
C VAL A 138 7.04 -0.45 -14.75
N HIS A 139 7.39 -1.54 -14.06
CA HIS A 139 8.19 -1.47 -12.85
C HIS A 139 9.67 -1.62 -13.16
N ARG A 140 10.45 -0.61 -12.80
CA ARG A 140 11.92 -0.68 -12.88
C ARG A 140 12.52 -1.54 -11.77
N THR A 141 13.76 -1.95 -11.99
CA THR A 141 14.65 -2.48 -10.96
C THR A 141 14.98 -1.40 -9.93
N VAL A 142 15.24 -1.82 -8.70
CA VAL A 142 15.68 -0.94 -7.59
C VAL A 142 17.20 -1.03 -7.53
N SER A 143 17.89 0.11 -7.57
CA SER A 143 19.35 0.16 -7.49
C SER A 143 19.85 -0.01 -6.05
N ASP A 144 21.15 -0.24 -5.86
CA ASP A 144 21.75 -0.36 -4.53
C ASP A 144 21.61 0.93 -3.70
N GLU A 145 21.82 2.09 -4.32
CA GLU A 145 21.61 3.40 -3.69
C GLU A 145 20.16 3.58 -3.20
N GLU A 146 19.21 3.10 -3.99
CA GLU A 146 17.80 3.17 -3.60
C GLU A 146 17.48 2.20 -2.47
N TRP A 147 18.11 1.03 -2.42
CA TRP A 147 17.97 0.12 -1.29
C TRP A 147 18.58 0.69 -0.01
N GLN A 148 19.69 1.42 -0.10
CA GLN A 148 20.24 2.18 1.04
C GLN A 148 19.23 3.22 1.52
N TRP A 149 18.65 3.99 0.59
CA TRP A 149 17.61 4.95 0.92
C TRP A 149 16.37 4.28 1.55
N VAL A 150 15.94 3.14 1.01
CA VAL A 150 14.84 2.32 1.56
C VAL A 150 15.16 1.87 2.98
N ALA A 151 16.40 1.49 3.28
CA ALA A 151 16.79 1.05 4.61
C ALA A 151 16.65 2.15 5.66
N GLU A 152 16.99 3.38 5.29
CA GLU A 152 16.88 4.55 6.16
C GLU A 152 15.44 5.06 6.32
N HIS A 153 14.65 4.99 5.25
CA HIS A 153 13.31 5.59 5.17
C HIS A 153 12.16 4.58 5.24
N GLY A 154 12.48 3.30 5.42
CA GLY A 154 11.56 2.17 5.53
C GLY A 154 10.86 2.11 6.89
N ILE A 155 10.16 3.18 7.23
CA ILE A 155 9.43 3.34 8.49
C ILE A 155 7.94 3.62 8.24
N PRO A 156 7.05 3.39 9.23
CA PRO A 156 5.62 3.69 9.09
C PRO A 156 5.33 5.15 8.78
N LEU A 157 4.24 5.43 8.06
CA LEU A 157 3.70 6.78 7.85
C LEU A 157 3.38 7.46 9.16
N GLY A 158 2.77 6.73 10.10
CA GLY A 158 2.44 7.25 11.44
C GLY A 158 1.44 8.40 11.41
N LEU A 159 0.46 8.34 10.51
CA LEU A 159 -0.64 9.32 10.48
C LEU A 159 -1.67 9.05 11.59
N GLY A 160 -2.00 7.77 11.81
CA GLY A 160 -2.91 7.29 12.84
C GLY A 160 -2.38 6.04 13.56
N PRO A 161 -3.26 5.20 14.15
CA PRO A 161 -2.84 3.98 14.85
C PRO A 161 -1.98 3.08 13.97
N THR A 162 -0.80 2.67 14.45
CA THR A 162 0.13 1.87 13.67
C THR A 162 0.28 0.46 14.25
N LEU A 163 0.05 -0.55 13.43
CA LEU A 163 0.25 -1.97 13.73
C LEU A 163 1.47 -2.46 12.96
N ARG A 164 2.58 -2.69 13.65
CA ARG A 164 3.77 -3.32 13.06
C ARG A 164 3.61 -4.83 13.04
N VAL A 165 3.79 -5.44 11.87
CA VAL A 165 3.66 -6.88 11.66
C VAL A 165 4.98 -7.42 11.14
N ASP A 166 5.57 -8.38 11.86
CA ASP A 166 6.75 -9.09 11.38
C ASP A 166 6.36 -10.02 10.23
N THR A 167 6.91 -9.72 9.05
CA THR A 167 6.67 -10.45 7.80
C THR A 167 7.92 -11.18 7.32
N SER A 168 8.96 -11.28 8.16
CA SER A 168 10.12 -12.13 7.90
C SER A 168 9.72 -13.61 7.80
N ARG A 169 8.61 -13.98 8.45
CA ARG A 169 7.98 -15.30 8.41
C ARG A 169 6.52 -15.21 7.93
N PRO A 170 5.92 -16.32 7.48
CA PRO A 170 4.50 -16.36 7.16
C PRO A 170 3.64 -15.92 8.36
N VAL A 171 2.73 -14.97 8.12
CA VAL A 171 1.75 -14.51 9.11
C VAL A 171 0.67 -15.60 9.25
N SER A 172 0.38 -16.07 10.47
CA SER A 172 -0.64 -17.12 10.67
C SER A 172 -2.07 -16.60 10.46
N ASP A 173 -3.04 -17.47 10.18
CA ASP A 173 -4.46 -17.07 10.05
C ASP A 173 -4.99 -16.41 11.33
N ARG A 174 -4.61 -16.94 12.50
CA ARG A 174 -4.94 -16.34 13.80
C ARG A 174 -4.42 -14.91 13.93
N GLU A 175 -3.22 -14.65 13.41
CA GLU A 175 -2.64 -13.31 13.45
C GLU A 175 -3.32 -12.36 12.48
N VAL A 176 -3.69 -12.82 11.28
CA VAL A 176 -4.51 -12.04 10.34
C VAL A 176 -5.86 -11.67 10.97
N ALA A 177 -6.56 -12.63 11.56
CA ALA A 177 -7.84 -12.39 12.23
C ALA A 177 -7.69 -11.37 13.39
N ARG A 178 -6.62 -11.47 14.17
CA ARG A 178 -6.31 -10.50 15.24
C ARG A 178 -6.12 -9.09 14.68
N ILE A 179 -5.34 -8.94 13.61
CA ILE A 179 -5.09 -7.64 12.95
C ILE A 179 -6.41 -7.08 12.38
N ALA A 180 -7.23 -7.93 11.74
CA ALA A 180 -8.53 -7.55 11.20
C ALA A 180 -9.46 -6.99 12.30
N VAL A 181 -9.56 -7.65 13.45
CA VAL A 181 -10.33 -7.14 14.60
C VAL A 181 -9.83 -5.77 15.06
N GLN A 182 -8.51 -5.57 15.13
CA GLN A 182 -7.92 -4.28 15.50
C GLN A 182 -8.26 -3.18 14.48
N ILE A 183 -8.18 -3.47 13.18
CA ILE A 183 -8.57 -2.55 12.10
C ILE A 183 -10.07 -2.18 12.22
N ALA A 184 -10.93 -3.18 12.37
CA ALA A 184 -12.37 -2.99 12.47
C ALA A 184 -12.71 -2.12 13.68
N ALA A 185 -12.04 -2.30 14.82
CA ALA A 185 -12.20 -1.50 16.02
C ALA A 185 -11.84 -0.01 15.82
N SER A 186 -10.86 0.32 14.97
CA SER A 186 -10.48 1.71 14.67
C SER A 186 -11.45 2.45 13.74
N GLY A 187 -12.11 1.74 12.81
CA GLY A 187 -13.04 2.33 11.81
C GLY A 187 -14.34 2.95 12.36
N GLY A 188 -14.63 2.81 13.65
CA GLY A 188 -15.97 3.11 14.23
C GLY A 188 -16.30 4.54 14.52
N ALA A 189 -15.28 5.37 14.69
CA ALA A 189 -15.46 6.76 15.04
C ALA A 189 -15.14 7.69 13.86
N GLN A 190 -15.16 7.20 12.61
CA GLN A 190 -14.75 7.95 11.39
C GLN A 190 -15.78 9.03 10.95
N ARG A 191 -16.41 9.72 11.90
CA ARG A 191 -17.21 10.93 11.64
C ARG A 191 -16.47 12.16 12.10
#